data_AF-A0A137NZJ0-F1
#
_entry.id   AF-A0A137NZJ0-F1
#
_cell.length_a   1.000
_cell.length_b   1.000
_cell.length_c   1.000
_cell.angle_alpha   90.00
_cell.angle_beta   90.00
_cell.angle_gamma   90.00
#
_symmetry.space_group_name_H-M   'P 1'
#
loop_
_entity.id
_entity.type
_entity.pdbx_description
1 polymer ?
#
loop_
_entity_poly.entity_id
_entity_poly.type
_entity_poly.pdbx_seq_one_letter_code
_entity_poly.pdbx_strand_id
1 'polypeptide(L)'
;MALYYSIVFAILCTEIMLFLGLLVPLPKSLRKRALLWINNNIIKQVDYTLKVVFVFIFILFIDSVNRMMKATEAADSVVGGDVRVDNAAHAKKFYSQRNMYLTGFTLLLSLILNYTFSLLLALLTAEEKLEVLTKTQPSTSNDIANVEKHQKEIEELNVKLEEAKKKVADFDILKKQADQQHKEYMNLADRFNELSKAQETEDKKSA
;
A
#
# COMPACT_ATOMS: atom_id res chain seq x y z
N MET A 1 -23.54 2.29 46.52
CA MET A 1 -22.40 2.48 45.60
C MET A 1 -22.74 3.64 44.70
N ALA A 2 -21.84 4.60 44.49
CA ALA A 2 -22.17 5.77 43.68
C ALA A 2 -22.40 5.36 42.21
N LEU A 3 -23.52 5.78 41.63
CA LEU A 3 -24.02 5.34 40.31
C LEU A 3 -22.95 5.41 39.21
N TYR A 4 -22.09 6.42 39.25
CA TYR A 4 -21.04 6.61 38.25
C TYR A 4 -20.00 5.48 38.21
N TYR A 5 -19.63 4.87 39.35
CA TYR A 5 -18.71 3.71 39.34
C TYR A 5 -19.38 2.45 38.77
N SER A 6 -20.71 2.33 38.88
CA SER A 6 -21.45 1.26 38.22
C SER A 6 -21.43 1.41 36.70
N ILE A 7 -21.49 2.65 36.21
CA ILE A 7 -21.36 2.95 34.77
C ILE A 7 -19.96 2.61 34.29
N VAL A 8 -18.91 3.01 35.02
CA VAL A 8 -17.52 2.66 34.70
C VAL A 8 -17.34 1.14 34.67
N PHE A 9 -17.90 0.41 35.63
CA PHE A 9 -17.86 -1.04 35.64
C PHE A 9 -18.54 -1.66 34.41
N ALA A 10 -19.71 -1.14 34.00
CA ALA A 10 -20.39 -1.60 32.79
C ALA A 10 -19.57 -1.33 31.51
N ILE A 11 -18.89 -0.17 31.44
CA ILE A 11 -17.96 0.16 30.36
C ILE A 11 -16.81 -0.85 30.34
N LEU A 12 -16.18 -1.11 31.49
CA LEU A 12 -15.10 -2.10 31.61
C LEU A 12 -15.54 -3.49 31.11
N CYS A 13 -16.70 -3.98 31.56
CA CYS A 13 -17.22 -5.27 31.10
C CYS A 13 -17.43 -5.28 29.58
N THR A 14 -17.92 -4.18 29.00
CA THR A 14 -18.12 -4.04 27.56
C THR A 14 -16.79 -4.02 26.81
N GLU A 15 -15.80 -3.28 27.30
CA GLU A 15 -14.45 -3.23 26.74
C GLU A 15 -13.76 -4.60 26.78
N ILE A 16 -13.92 -5.36 27.88
CA ILE A 16 -13.38 -6.72 27.99
C ILE A 16 -14.01 -7.63 26.93
N MET A 17 -15.34 -7.60 26.79
CA MET A 17 -16.04 -8.41 25.79
C MET A 17 -15.63 -8.04 24.37
N LEU A 18 -15.50 -6.75 24.07
CA LEU A 18 -15.07 -6.26 22.77
C LEU A 18 -13.61 -6.67 22.49
N PHE A 19 -12.71 -6.49 23.46
CA PHE A 19 -11.31 -6.87 23.35
C PHE A 19 -11.15 -8.38 23.14
N LEU A 20 -11.86 -9.21 23.91
CA LEU A 20 -11.86 -10.66 23.72
C LEU A 20 -12.40 -11.05 22.34
N GLY A 21 -13.47 -10.41 21.88
CA GLY A 21 -14.00 -10.61 20.53
C GLY A 21 -13.01 -10.22 19.43
N LEU A 22 -12.24 -9.16 19.64
CA LEU A 22 -11.21 -8.68 18.71
C LEU A 22 -9.96 -9.58 18.69
N LEU A 23 -9.64 -10.22 19.82
CA LEU A 23 -8.51 -11.14 19.96
C LEU A 23 -8.74 -12.47 19.24
N VAL A 24 -10.00 -12.85 19.02
CA VAL A 24 -10.33 -14.05 18.24
C VAL A 24 -9.77 -13.90 16.84
N PRO A 25 -8.94 -14.84 16.35
CA PRO A 25 -8.40 -14.78 15.00
C PRO A 25 -9.56 -14.81 14.01
N LEU A 26 -9.89 -13.65 13.43
CA LEU A 26 -11.01 -13.53 12.50
C LEU A 26 -10.77 -14.46 11.31
N PRO A 27 -11.71 -15.36 10.94
CA PRO A 27 -11.59 -16.14 9.72
C PRO A 27 -11.65 -15.23 8.49
N LYS A 28 -10.91 -15.59 7.43
CA LYS A 28 -10.71 -14.74 6.23
C LYS A 28 -12.01 -14.24 5.57
N SER A 29 -13.11 -14.99 5.70
CA SER A 29 -14.44 -14.60 5.22
C SER A 29 -15.05 -13.45 6.02
N LEU A 30 -14.90 -13.44 7.35
CA LEU A 30 -15.34 -12.35 8.22
C LEU A 30 -14.45 -11.12 8.06
N ARG A 31 -13.15 -11.31 7.82
CA ARG A 31 -12.23 -10.20 7.51
C ARG A 31 -12.64 -9.40 6.29
N LYS A 32 -13.01 -10.08 5.19
CA LYS A 32 -13.50 -9.43 3.96
C LYS A 32 -14.85 -8.73 4.15
N ARG A 33 -15.77 -9.35 4.90
CA ARG A 33 -17.06 -8.72 5.25
C ARG A 33 -16.87 -7.52 6.17
N ALA A 34 -15.96 -7.62 7.13
CA ALA A 34 -15.58 -6.51 7.97
C ALA A 34 -15.01 -5.40 7.09
N LEU A 35 -14.08 -5.66 6.16
CA LEU A 35 -13.48 -4.63 5.29
C LEU A 35 -14.51 -3.89 4.41
N LEU A 36 -15.47 -4.62 3.82
CA LEU A 36 -16.56 -4.02 3.07
C LEU A 36 -17.49 -3.17 3.94
N TRP A 37 -17.69 -3.55 5.20
CA TRP A 37 -18.43 -2.76 6.17
C TRP A 37 -17.60 -1.60 6.74
N ILE A 38 -16.28 -1.76 6.80
CA ILE A 38 -15.26 -0.82 7.30
C ILE A 38 -15.08 0.37 6.36
N ASN A 39 -15.29 0.20 5.05
CA ASN A 39 -15.23 1.31 4.08
C ASN A 39 -16.35 2.35 4.27
N ASN A 40 -17.32 2.09 5.15
CA ASN A 40 -18.34 3.08 5.50
C ASN A 40 -17.84 4.09 6.54
N ASN A 41 -18.44 5.29 6.52
CA ASN A 41 -18.13 6.41 7.43
C ASN A 41 -18.31 6.08 8.94
N ILE A 42 -18.93 4.94 9.24
CA ILE A 42 -19.25 4.46 10.59
C ILE A 42 -17.99 4.23 11.43
N ILE A 43 -16.86 3.81 10.84
CA ILE A 43 -15.66 3.50 11.64
C ILE A 43 -14.91 4.73 12.08
N LYS A 44 -14.85 5.77 11.24
CA LYS A 44 -14.32 7.06 11.66
C LYS A 44 -15.13 7.61 12.83
N GLN A 45 -16.45 7.40 12.80
CA GLN A 45 -17.34 7.76 13.90
C GLN A 45 -17.11 6.90 15.14
N VAL A 46 -16.93 5.58 15.02
CA VAL A 46 -16.63 4.68 16.14
C VAL A 46 -15.27 4.98 16.78
N ASP A 47 -14.21 5.19 16.00
CA ASP A 47 -12.89 5.59 16.50
C ASP A 47 -12.96 6.93 17.22
N TYR A 48 -13.70 7.91 16.66
CA TYR A 48 -13.94 9.18 17.34
C TYR A 48 -14.71 8.99 18.65
N THR A 49 -15.78 8.20 18.66
CA THR A 49 -16.55 7.90 19.87
C THR A 49 -15.68 7.23 20.94
N LEU A 50 -14.86 6.25 20.57
CA LEU A 50 -13.92 5.60 21.48
C LEU A 50 -12.91 6.61 22.07
N LYS A 51 -12.39 7.54 21.27
CA LYS A 51 -11.50 8.62 21.75
C LYS A 51 -12.20 9.56 22.72
N VAL A 52 -13.46 9.91 22.46
CA VAL A 52 -14.27 10.74 23.38
C VAL A 52 -14.50 10.03 24.71
N VAL A 53 -14.87 8.75 24.67
CA VAL A 53 -15.05 7.92 25.87
C VAL A 53 -13.74 7.80 26.66
N PHE A 54 -12.60 7.63 25.97
CA PHE A 54 -11.29 7.59 26.60
C PHE A 54 -10.98 8.87 27.39
N VAL A 55 -11.20 10.05 26.81
CA VAL A 55 -11.00 11.33 27.50
C VAL A 55 -11.88 11.43 28.75
N PHE A 56 -13.13 10.97 28.66
CA PHE A 56 -14.04 10.96 29.80
C PHE A 56 -13.56 10.03 30.93
N ILE A 57 -13.11 8.82 30.60
CA ILE A 57 -12.54 7.87 31.58
C ILE A 57 -11.27 8.44 32.19
N PHE A 58 -10.43 9.13 31.40
CA PHE A 58 -9.22 9.78 31.88
C PHE A 58 -9.51 10.87 32.92
N ILE A 59 -10.53 11.70 32.70
CA ILE A 59 -10.97 12.70 33.68
C ILE A 59 -11.46 12.02 34.96
N LEU A 60 -12.27 10.96 34.85
CA LEU A 60 -12.75 10.18 36.01
C LEU A 60 -11.62 9.48 36.76
N PHE A 61 -10.57 9.07 36.06
CA PHE A 61 -9.38 8.50 36.66
C PHE A 61 -8.65 9.53 37.51
N ILE A 62 -8.39 10.74 36.97
CA ILE A 62 -7.78 11.83 37.73
C ILE A 62 -8.62 12.19 38.97
N ASP A 63 -9.94 12.30 38.82
CA ASP A 63 -10.84 12.52 39.95
C ASP A 63 -10.70 11.41 41.01
N SER A 64 -10.67 10.15 40.57
CA SER A 64 -10.54 9.00 41.47
C SER A 64 -9.19 8.96 42.20
N VAL A 65 -8.10 9.37 41.54
CA VAL A 65 -6.78 9.54 42.17
C VAL A 65 -6.81 10.65 43.21
N ASN A 66 -7.34 11.82 42.88
CA ASN A 66 -7.44 12.92 43.83
C ASN A 66 -8.29 12.54 45.05
N ARG A 67 -9.39 11.82 44.84
CA ARG A 67 -10.26 11.31 45.91
C ARG A 67 -9.57 10.26 46.78
N MET A 68 -8.76 9.41 46.17
CA MET A 68 -7.92 8.44 46.88
C MET A 68 -6.92 9.11 47.80
N MET A 69 -6.16 10.07 47.27
CA MET A 69 -5.11 10.75 48.02
C MET A 69 -5.70 11.43 49.25
N LYS A 70 -6.79 12.18 49.06
CA LYS A 70 -7.54 12.80 50.18
C LYS A 70 -8.07 11.79 51.19
N ALA A 71 -8.60 10.65 50.74
CA ALA A 71 -9.10 9.61 51.64
C ALA A 71 -7.96 8.87 52.38
N THR A 72 -6.77 8.83 51.79
CA THR A 72 -5.57 8.24 52.39
C THR A 72 -4.99 9.16 53.45
N GLU A 73 -4.83 10.46 53.14
CA GLU A 73 -4.42 11.49 54.10
C GLU A 73 -5.39 11.58 55.29
N ALA A 74 -6.70 11.50 55.03
CA ALA A 74 -7.71 11.51 56.08
C ALA A 74 -7.70 10.26 56.98
N ALA A 75 -7.23 9.12 56.48
CA ALA A 75 -7.06 7.92 57.30
C ALA A 75 -5.74 7.98 58.09
N ASP A 76 -4.66 8.46 57.47
CA ASP A 76 -3.34 8.50 58.09
C ASP A 76 -3.22 9.64 59.13
N SER A 77 -4.09 10.65 59.09
CA SER A 77 -4.19 11.72 60.11
C SER A 77 -5.03 11.35 61.34
N VAL A 78 -5.79 10.26 61.29
CA VAL A 78 -6.60 9.75 62.42
C VAL A 78 -5.74 8.78 63.22
N VAL A 79 -4.66 9.27 63.83
CA VAL A 79 -3.83 8.47 64.75
C VAL A 79 -4.15 8.92 66.18
N GLY A 80 -4.93 8.11 66.90
CA GLY A 80 -5.24 8.32 68.33
C GLY A 80 -6.64 8.85 68.69
N GLY A 81 -7.61 8.81 67.77
CA GLY A 81 -9.01 9.18 68.00
C GLY A 81 -9.95 7.99 68.27
N ASP A 82 -11.24 8.27 68.54
CA ASP A 82 -12.31 7.27 68.74
C ASP A 82 -12.27 6.17 67.66
N VAL A 83 -12.28 4.90 68.08
CA VAL A 83 -12.21 3.69 67.23
C VAL A 83 -13.28 3.71 66.13
N ARG A 84 -14.43 4.35 66.37
CA ARG A 84 -15.49 4.51 65.35
C ARG A 84 -15.09 5.44 64.21
N VAL A 85 -14.36 6.52 64.50
CA VAL A 85 -13.89 7.48 63.50
C VAL A 85 -12.75 6.88 62.69
N ASP A 86 -11.86 6.16 63.36
CA ASP A 86 -10.74 5.45 62.75
C ASP A 86 -11.22 4.39 61.73
N ASN A 87 -12.16 3.53 62.16
CA ASN A 87 -12.77 2.53 61.27
C ASN A 87 -13.50 3.16 60.06
N ALA A 88 -14.16 4.31 60.24
CA ALA A 88 -14.84 5.00 59.14
C ALA A 88 -13.85 5.61 58.13
N ALA A 89 -12.73 6.16 58.60
CA ALA A 89 -11.67 6.71 57.75
C ALA A 89 -10.97 5.60 56.95
N HIS A 90 -10.64 4.48 57.60
CA HIS A 90 -10.09 3.30 56.93
C HIS A 90 -11.07 2.71 55.90
N ALA A 91 -12.35 2.57 56.21
CA ALA A 91 -13.36 2.10 55.25
C ALA A 91 -13.46 3.00 54.01
N LYS A 92 -13.35 4.33 54.19
CA LYS A 92 -13.35 5.30 53.08
C LYS A 92 -12.10 5.16 52.21
N LYS A 93 -10.93 4.92 52.80
CA LYS A 93 -9.67 4.62 52.09
C LYS A 93 -9.80 3.36 51.22
N PHE A 94 -10.30 2.25 51.77
CA PHE A 94 -10.52 1.02 50.99
C PHE A 94 -11.53 1.24 49.85
N TYR A 95 -12.57 2.02 50.09
CA TYR A 95 -13.56 2.33 49.06
C TYR A 95 -12.96 3.14 47.91
N SER A 96 -12.17 4.19 48.19
CA SER A 96 -11.48 4.94 47.14
C SER A 96 -10.43 4.09 46.43
N GLN A 97 -9.72 3.20 47.15
CA GLN A 97 -8.74 2.23 46.62
C GLN A 97 -9.29 1.42 45.47
N ARG A 98 -10.35 0.65 45.74
CA ARG A 98 -10.98 -0.18 44.73
C ARG A 98 -11.47 0.64 43.53
N ASN A 99 -12.01 1.83 43.76
CA ASN A 99 -12.61 2.61 42.70
C ASN A 99 -11.57 3.29 41.78
N MET A 100 -10.41 3.70 42.31
CA MET A 100 -9.27 4.13 41.48
C MET A 100 -8.74 2.96 40.66
N TYR A 101 -8.63 1.76 41.24
CA TYR A 101 -8.20 0.59 40.46
C TYR A 101 -9.20 0.26 39.36
N LEU A 102 -10.50 0.32 39.65
CA LEU A 102 -11.54 0.13 38.65
C LEU A 102 -11.40 1.12 37.48
N THR A 103 -11.28 2.42 37.75
CA THR A 103 -11.13 3.43 36.69
C THR A 103 -9.79 3.31 35.97
N GLY A 104 -8.72 2.93 36.68
CA GLY A 104 -7.39 2.69 36.11
C GLY A 104 -7.34 1.49 35.16
N PHE A 105 -7.95 0.37 35.53
CA PHE A 105 -8.04 -0.81 34.64
C PHE A 105 -8.90 -0.52 33.41
N THR A 106 -10.00 0.22 33.58
CA THR A 106 -10.83 0.66 32.45
C THR A 106 -10.03 1.53 31.49
N LEU A 107 -9.27 2.51 32.00
CA LEU A 107 -8.41 3.36 31.18
C LEU A 107 -7.35 2.55 30.42
N LEU A 108 -6.66 1.63 31.11
CA LEU A 108 -5.63 0.78 30.52
C LEU A 108 -6.21 -0.07 29.38
N LEU A 109 -7.36 -0.69 29.64
CA LEU A 109 -8.03 -1.54 28.66
C LEU A 109 -8.49 -0.73 27.45
N SER A 110 -9.04 0.46 27.68
CA SER A 110 -9.44 1.39 26.61
C SER A 110 -8.27 1.78 25.70
N LEU A 111 -7.09 2.01 26.28
CA LEU A 111 -5.86 2.31 25.53
C LEU A 111 -5.42 1.11 24.67
N ILE A 112 -5.37 -0.08 25.26
CA ILE A 112 -5.00 -1.31 24.55
C ILE A 112 -6.00 -1.58 23.42
N LEU A 113 -7.30 -1.41 23.68
CA LEU A 113 -8.37 -1.60 22.71
C LEU A 113 -8.22 -0.65 21.51
N ASN A 114 -7.92 0.63 21.73
CA ASN A 114 -7.68 1.58 20.63
C ASN A 114 -6.47 1.16 19.78
N TYR A 115 -5.37 0.78 20.44
CA TYR A 115 -4.17 0.31 19.77
C TYR A 115 -4.44 -0.97 18.95
N THR A 116 -5.06 -1.97 19.54
CA THR A 116 -5.38 -3.24 18.87
C THR A 116 -6.36 -3.03 17.72
N PHE A 117 -7.36 -2.16 17.86
CA PHE A 117 -8.29 -1.83 16.79
C PHE A 117 -7.58 -1.20 15.58
N SER A 118 -6.73 -0.20 15.82
CA SER A 118 -5.94 0.46 14.78
C SER A 118 -4.97 -0.51 14.10
N LEU A 119 -4.30 -1.35 14.88
CA LEU A 119 -3.38 -2.38 14.39
C LEU A 119 -4.13 -3.41 13.52
N LEU A 120 -5.31 -3.84 13.95
CA LEU A 120 -6.13 -4.79 13.19
C LEU A 120 -6.55 -4.20 11.84
N LEU A 121 -6.97 -2.94 11.79
CA LEU A 121 -7.31 -2.27 10.52
C LEU A 121 -6.10 -2.15 9.58
N ALA A 122 -4.93 -1.82 10.13
CA ALA A 122 -3.69 -1.74 9.35
C ALA A 122 -3.31 -3.12 8.78
N LEU A 123 -3.42 -4.17 9.59
CA LEU A 123 -3.17 -5.56 9.18
C LEU A 123 -4.14 -5.98 8.06
N LEU A 124 -5.44 -5.74 8.23
CA LEU A 124 -6.45 -6.05 7.23
C LEU A 124 -6.21 -5.34 5.89
N THR A 125 -5.86 -4.05 5.94
CA THR A 125 -5.55 -3.27 4.73
C THR A 125 -4.27 -3.77 4.05
N ALA A 126 -3.28 -4.20 4.82
CA ALA A 126 -2.05 -4.79 4.28
C ALA A 126 -2.33 -6.15 3.62
N GLU A 127 -3.15 -7.00 4.23
CA GLU A 127 -3.60 -8.27 3.65
C GLU A 127 -4.36 -8.07 2.33
N GLU A 128 -5.25 -7.07 2.26
CA GLU A 128 -6.00 -6.75 1.03
C GLU A 128 -5.08 -6.25 -0.10
N LYS A 129 -4.12 -5.37 0.22
CA LYS A 129 -3.11 -4.92 -0.75
C LYS A 129 -2.28 -6.08 -1.27
N LEU A 130 -1.88 -7.03 -0.41
CA LEU A 130 -1.19 -8.24 -0.86
C LEU A 130 -2.08 -9.09 -1.77
N GLU A 131 -3.35 -9.32 -1.42
CA GLU A 131 -4.26 -10.11 -2.27
C GLU A 131 -4.49 -9.43 -3.64
N VAL A 132 -4.62 -8.10 -3.68
CA VAL A 132 -4.74 -7.35 -4.94
C VAL A 132 -3.44 -7.43 -5.73
N LEU A 133 -2.27 -7.30 -5.10
CA LEU A 133 -0.99 -7.43 -5.79
C LEU A 133 -0.77 -8.85 -6.32
N THR A 134 -1.15 -9.89 -5.58
CA THR A 134 -1.07 -11.28 -6.03
C THR A 134 -2.08 -11.61 -7.14
N LYS A 135 -3.26 -10.97 -7.16
CA LYS A 135 -4.24 -11.14 -8.24
C LYS A 135 -3.96 -10.29 -9.48
N THR A 136 -3.38 -9.10 -9.28
CA THR A 136 -3.00 -8.16 -10.34
C THR A 136 -1.62 -8.48 -10.91
N GLN A 137 -0.80 -9.25 -10.19
CA GLN A 137 0.17 -10.12 -10.84
C GLN A 137 -0.65 -11.20 -11.57
N PRO A 138 -0.80 -11.15 -12.90
CA PRO A 138 -1.14 -12.37 -13.60
C PRO A 138 -0.09 -13.39 -13.19
N SER A 139 -0.57 -14.57 -12.81
CA SER A 139 0.23 -15.78 -12.70
C SER A 139 1.44 -15.70 -13.63
N THR A 140 2.63 -15.75 -13.02
CA THR A 140 3.95 -15.82 -13.64
C THR A 140 4.04 -16.89 -14.76
N SER A 141 3.04 -17.75 -14.95
CA SER A 141 2.91 -18.65 -16.09
C SER A 141 2.61 -17.97 -17.43
N ASN A 142 1.83 -16.88 -17.46
CA ASN A 142 1.42 -16.25 -18.73
C ASN A 142 2.44 -15.24 -19.24
N ASP A 143 3.17 -14.57 -18.34
CA ASP A 143 4.25 -13.66 -18.74
C ASP A 143 5.52 -14.41 -19.14
N ILE A 144 5.86 -15.58 -18.57
CA ILE A 144 7.01 -16.36 -19.06
C ILE A 144 6.75 -16.88 -20.49
N ALA A 145 5.53 -17.35 -20.77
CA ALA A 145 5.16 -17.81 -22.11
C ALA A 145 5.11 -16.66 -23.15
N ASN A 146 4.72 -15.45 -22.73
CA ASN A 146 4.75 -14.27 -23.59
C ASN A 146 6.17 -13.72 -23.74
N VAL A 147 6.99 -13.74 -22.70
CA VAL A 147 8.40 -13.30 -22.77
C VAL A 147 9.21 -14.22 -23.69
N GLU A 148 9.02 -15.54 -23.67
CA GLU A 148 9.68 -16.44 -24.63
C GLU A 148 9.20 -16.21 -26.07
N LYS A 149 7.90 -15.94 -26.28
CA LYS A 149 7.36 -15.62 -27.60
C LYS A 149 7.87 -14.27 -28.12
N HIS A 150 7.87 -13.25 -27.28
CA HIS A 150 8.40 -11.93 -27.63
C HIS A 150 9.92 -11.97 -27.85
N GLN A 151 10.67 -12.78 -27.10
CA GLN A 151 12.10 -12.95 -27.32
C GLN A 151 12.39 -13.60 -28.68
N LYS A 152 11.64 -14.64 -29.07
CA LYS A 152 11.74 -15.26 -30.39
C LYS A 152 11.33 -14.30 -31.51
N GLU A 153 10.29 -13.51 -31.31
CA GLU A 153 9.84 -12.50 -32.27
C GLU A 153 10.85 -11.37 -32.44
N ILE A 154 11.49 -10.93 -31.36
CA ILE A 154 12.58 -9.95 -31.39
C ILE A 154 13.80 -10.50 -32.13
N GLU A 155 14.16 -11.77 -31.92
CA GLU A 155 15.25 -12.42 -32.65
C GLU A 155 14.95 -12.55 -34.15
N GLU A 156 13.75 -12.99 -34.52
CA GLU A 156 13.31 -13.04 -35.92
C GLU A 156 13.26 -11.66 -36.59
N LEU A 157 12.78 -10.64 -35.88
CA LEU A 157 12.74 -9.27 -36.38
C LEU A 157 14.15 -8.70 -36.59
N ASN A 158 15.10 -9.01 -35.70
CA ASN A 158 16.49 -8.60 -35.88
C ASN A 158 17.14 -9.27 -37.10
N VAL A 159 16.88 -10.57 -37.33
CA VAL A 159 17.36 -11.27 -38.54
C VAL A 159 16.78 -10.63 -39.80
N LYS A 160 15.47 -10.38 -39.84
CA LYS A 160 14.81 -9.71 -40.98
C LYS A 160 15.34 -8.29 -41.21
N LEU A 161 15.66 -7.58 -40.14
CA LEU A 161 16.21 -6.22 -40.20
C LEU A 161 17.64 -6.22 -40.77
N GLU A 162 18.47 -7.18 -40.39
CA GLU A 162 19.80 -7.37 -40.98
C GLU A 162 19.74 -7.80 -42.44
N GLU A 163 18.81 -8.69 -42.82
CA GLU A 163 18.57 -9.03 -44.23
C GLU A 163 18.08 -7.83 -45.05
N ALA A 164 17.18 -7.01 -44.50
CA ALA A 164 16.71 -5.80 -45.15
C ALA A 164 17.84 -4.79 -45.34
N LYS A 165 18.71 -4.60 -44.35
CA LYS A 165 19.90 -3.74 -44.48
C LYS A 165 20.85 -4.20 -45.57
N LYS A 166 21.11 -5.52 -45.68
CA LYS A 166 21.94 -6.08 -46.75
C LYS A 166 21.33 -5.82 -48.12
N LYS A 167 20.01 -6.05 -48.29
CA LYS A 167 19.30 -5.76 -49.54
C LYS A 167 19.36 -4.28 -49.92
N VAL A 168 19.28 -3.37 -48.95
CA VAL A 168 19.44 -1.92 -49.20
C VAL A 168 20.86 -1.60 -49.67
N ALA A 169 21.88 -2.18 -49.03
CA ALA A 169 23.27 -2.00 -49.45
C ALA A 169 23.52 -2.55 -50.87
N ASP A 170 22.99 -3.73 -51.18
CA ASP A 170 23.08 -4.33 -52.52
C ASP A 170 22.35 -3.47 -53.57
N PHE A 171 21.20 -2.90 -53.21
CA PHE A 171 20.46 -1.98 -54.09
C PHE A 171 21.25 -0.69 -54.37
N ASP A 172 21.91 -0.12 -53.37
CA ASP A 172 22.78 1.05 -53.56
C ASP A 172 24.00 0.73 -54.44
N ILE A 173 24.57 -0.47 -54.31
CA ILE A 173 25.66 -0.94 -55.18
C ILE A 173 25.16 -1.10 -56.61
N LEU A 174 24.02 -1.77 -56.81
CA LEU A 174 23.41 -1.95 -58.13
C LEU A 174 23.07 -0.61 -58.79
N LYS A 175 22.57 0.36 -58.02
CA LYS A 175 22.29 1.71 -58.51
C LYS A 175 23.58 2.40 -58.99
N LYS A 176 24.66 2.32 -58.21
CA LYS A 176 25.98 2.85 -58.62
C LYS A 176 26.52 2.17 -59.87
N GLN A 177 26.37 0.84 -59.97
CA GLN A 177 26.78 0.08 -61.16
C GLN A 177 25.95 0.46 -62.39
N ALA A 178 24.63 0.62 -62.26
CA ALA A 178 23.76 1.07 -63.33
C ALA A 178 24.12 2.49 -63.80
N ASP A 179 24.37 3.42 -62.87
CA ASP A 179 24.80 4.78 -63.20
C ASP A 179 26.17 4.79 -63.91
N GLN A 180 27.11 3.95 -63.48
CA GLN A 180 28.41 3.79 -64.15
C GLN A 180 28.26 3.18 -65.53
N GLN A 181 27.47 2.11 -65.68
CA GLN A 181 27.23 1.47 -66.97
C GLN A 181 26.51 2.40 -67.94
N HIS A 182 25.58 3.21 -67.46
CA HIS A 182 24.91 4.23 -68.25
C HIS A 182 25.90 5.29 -68.77
N LYS A 183 26.83 5.75 -67.92
CA LYS A 183 27.89 6.68 -68.34
C LYS A 183 28.82 6.07 -69.40
N GLU A 184 29.26 4.82 -69.21
CA GLU A 184 30.10 4.14 -70.20
C GLU A 184 29.36 3.90 -71.51
N TYR A 185 28.06 3.57 -71.46
CA TYR A 185 27.23 3.45 -72.66
C TYR A 185 27.14 4.78 -73.41
N MET A 186 26.92 5.90 -72.72
CA MET A 186 26.90 7.23 -73.34
C MET A 186 28.25 7.60 -73.94
N ASN A 187 29.35 7.38 -73.22
CA ASN A 187 30.71 7.61 -73.74
C ASN A 187 31.01 6.78 -74.99
N LEU A 188 30.57 5.51 -75.02
CA LEU A 188 30.75 4.64 -76.19
C LEU A 188 29.89 5.08 -77.37
N ALA A 189 28.65 5.50 -77.12
CA ALA A 189 27.77 6.06 -78.13
C ALA A 189 28.33 7.35 -78.73
N ASP A 190 28.90 8.24 -77.90
CA ASP A 190 29.56 9.46 -78.35
C ASP A 190 30.79 9.13 -79.22
N ARG A 191 31.65 8.21 -78.77
CA ARG A 191 32.79 7.73 -79.56
C ARG A 191 32.38 7.09 -80.88
N PHE A 192 31.32 6.30 -80.89
CA PHE A 192 30.78 5.70 -82.11
C PHE A 192 30.29 6.78 -83.07
N ASN A 193 29.54 7.76 -82.57
CA ASN A 193 29.08 8.90 -83.37
C ASN A 193 30.24 9.75 -83.91
N GLU A 194 31.29 9.96 -83.13
CA GLU A 194 32.52 10.65 -83.57
C GLU A 194 33.25 9.88 -84.68
N LEU A 195 33.43 8.57 -84.52
CA LEU A 195 34.07 7.71 -85.52
C LEU A 195 33.24 7.60 -86.80
N SER A 196 31.92 7.45 -86.71
CA SER A 196 31.03 7.43 -87.87
C SER A 196 31.08 8.75 -88.65
N LYS A 197 31.11 9.90 -87.95
CA LYS A 197 31.27 11.21 -88.59
C LYS A 197 32.65 11.36 -89.25
N ALA A 198 33.72 10.86 -88.62
CA ALA A 198 35.06 10.85 -89.21
C ALA A 198 35.11 10.01 -90.50
N GLN A 199 34.45 8.85 -90.50
CA GLN A 199 34.34 7.97 -91.66
C GLN A 199 33.56 8.62 -92.82
N GLU A 200 32.44 9.29 -92.53
CA GLU A 200 31.68 10.07 -93.53
C GLU A 200 32.47 11.27 -94.09
N THR A 201 33.43 11.83 -93.33
CA THR A 201 34.29 12.92 -93.82
C THR A 201 35.47 12.42 -94.65
N GLU A 202 35.94 11.19 -94.43
CA GLU A 202 36.93 10.53 -95.29
C GLU A 202 36.33 10.09 -96.63
N ASP A 203 35.13 9.51 -96.63
CA ASP A 203 34.46 9.11 -97.87
C ASP A 203 34.16 10.30 -98.80
N LYS A 204 33.80 11.48 -98.24
CA LYS A 204 33.61 12.74 -99.00
C LYS A 204 34.89 13.37 -99.54
N LYS A 205 36.08 12.96 -99.08
CA LYS A 205 37.38 13.40 -99.63
C LYS A 205 37.89 12.48 -100.75
N SER A 206 37.28 11.30 -100.93
CA SER A 206 37.67 10.30 -101.93
C SER A 206 36.82 10.30 -103.20
N ALA A 207 35.82 11.18 -103.29
CA ALA A 207 35.00 11.47 -104.47
C ALA A 207 35.31 12.88 -104.99
#